data_AF-A0AAD8EGG9-F1
#
_entry.id   AF-A0AAD8EGG9-F1
#
_cell.length_a   1.000
_cell.length_b   1.000
_cell.length_c   1.000
_cell.angle_alpha   90.00
_cell.angle_beta   90.00
_cell.angle_gamma   90.00
#
_symmetry.space_group_name_H-M   'P 1'
#
loop_
_entity.id
_entity.type
_entity.pdbx_description
1 polymer ?
#
loop_
_entity_poly.entity_id
_entity_poly.type
_entity_poly.pdbx_seq_one_letter_code
_entity_poly.pdbx_strand_id
1 'polypeptide(L)'
;MSWHKDAARMAQKWAEQCMLLTHDNVTGRWADSYGSCGQNIFVSTQQVPWYFAIKTWFLERHDFTYGSSYNNLYAVGHYTQMVWATTHKVGCGFHRCQHGGPKGKPYYNYVCNYCPIGNFLNRLGRPYKRGPPCSLCSTHCRLNKLCTNSCPSADLWANCQELNATWHNWLCNHQTTDGRDRHRHCSATCNCHGKII
;
A
#
# COMPACT_ATOMS: atom_id res chain seq x y z
N MET A 1 5.49 6.93 6.89
CA MET A 1 4.14 7.01 6.27
C MET A 1 3.57 8.42 6.50
N SER A 2 2.82 8.95 5.53
CA SER A 2 2.17 10.27 5.57
C SER A 2 0.77 10.21 4.95
N TRP A 3 -0.13 11.09 5.37
CA TRP A 3 -1.49 11.15 4.80
C TRP A 3 -1.49 11.48 3.30
N HIS A 4 -2.45 10.90 2.55
CA HIS A 4 -2.65 11.16 1.12
C HIS A 4 -4.12 11.40 0.83
N LYS A 5 -4.43 12.56 0.23
CA LYS A 5 -5.80 13.02 0.02
C LYS A 5 -6.59 12.12 -0.94
N ASP A 6 -5.99 11.70 -2.05
CA ASP A 6 -6.71 10.84 -3.01
C ASP A 6 -7.00 9.45 -2.46
N ALA A 7 -6.02 8.82 -1.77
CA ALA A 7 -6.22 7.56 -1.07
C ALA A 7 -7.38 7.64 -0.06
N ALA A 8 -7.47 8.75 0.69
CA ALA A 8 -8.54 8.97 1.65
C ALA A 8 -9.90 9.17 0.97
N ARG A 9 -9.95 9.96 -0.11
CA ARG A 9 -11.18 10.15 -0.91
C ARG A 9 -11.71 8.81 -1.45
N MET A 10 -10.82 7.97 -2.00
CA MET A 10 -11.18 6.64 -2.49
C MET A 10 -11.62 5.72 -1.35
N ALA A 11 -10.93 5.73 -0.21
CA ALA A 11 -11.30 4.94 0.95
C ALA A 11 -12.67 5.35 1.51
N GLN A 12 -12.97 6.65 1.55
CA GLN A 12 -14.26 7.18 1.97
C GLN A 12 -15.38 6.76 1.01
N LYS A 13 -15.15 6.91 -0.30
CA LYS A 13 -16.10 6.45 -1.32
C LYS A 13 -16.42 4.96 -1.17
N TRP A 14 -15.42 4.13 -0.88
CA TRP A 14 -15.62 2.70 -0.65
C TRP A 14 -16.34 2.39 0.67
N ALA A 15 -16.01 3.09 1.75
CA ALA A 15 -16.69 2.94 3.04
C ALA A 15 -18.20 3.20 2.91
N GLU A 16 -18.58 4.20 2.11
CA GLU A 16 -19.97 4.58 1.80
C GLU A 16 -20.72 3.57 0.92
N GLN A 17 -20.02 2.68 0.19
CA GLN A 17 -20.70 1.62 -0.57
C GLN A 17 -21.37 0.58 0.33
N CYS A 18 -21.00 0.52 1.61
CA CYS A 18 -21.56 -0.43 2.55
C CYS A 18 -21.49 -1.90 2.08
N MET A 19 -20.36 -2.23 1.44
CA MET A 19 -20.01 -3.60 1.07
C MET A 19 -19.33 -4.30 2.25
N LEU A 20 -20.05 -5.22 2.91
CA LEU A 20 -19.56 -5.91 4.10
C LEU A 20 -18.35 -6.80 3.77
N LEU A 21 -17.23 -6.59 4.47
CA LEU A 21 -16.00 -7.41 4.37
C LEU A 21 -15.51 -7.66 2.92
N THR A 22 -15.78 -6.72 2.02
CA THR A 22 -15.45 -6.83 0.60
C THR A 22 -14.49 -5.72 0.22
N HIS A 23 -13.39 -6.08 -0.43
CA HIS A 23 -12.41 -5.13 -0.94
C HIS A 23 -12.88 -4.44 -2.22
N ASP A 24 -12.45 -3.19 -2.39
CA ASP A 24 -12.65 -2.46 -3.64
C ASP A 24 -11.80 -3.08 -4.76
N ASN A 25 -12.24 -2.91 -6.01
CA ASN A 25 -11.49 -3.33 -7.16
C ASN A 25 -10.20 -2.48 -7.31
N VAL A 26 -9.31 -2.92 -8.21
CA VAL A 26 -7.98 -2.30 -8.37
C VAL A 26 -8.05 -0.88 -8.96
N THR A 27 -9.08 -0.58 -9.76
CA THR A 27 -9.27 0.73 -10.42
C THR A 27 -9.92 1.76 -9.50
N GLY A 28 -10.77 1.33 -8.57
CA GLY A 28 -11.41 2.16 -7.53
C GLY A 28 -10.42 2.69 -6.49
N ARG A 29 -9.23 2.07 -6.41
CA ARG A 29 -8.11 2.47 -5.55
C ARG A 29 -6.92 3.06 -6.31
N TRP A 30 -7.13 3.56 -7.51
CA TRP A 30 -6.07 4.10 -8.36
C TRP A 30 -5.66 5.53 -7.97
N ALA A 31 -4.39 5.74 -7.61
CA ALA A 31 -3.78 7.04 -7.44
C ALA A 31 -2.74 7.26 -8.54
N ASP A 32 -2.81 8.38 -9.27
CA ASP A 32 -2.03 8.60 -10.50
C ASP A 32 -0.51 8.39 -10.37
N SER A 33 0.07 8.77 -9.23
CA SER A 33 1.50 8.60 -8.99
C SER A 33 1.88 7.20 -8.50
N TYR A 34 0.92 6.39 -8.01
CA TYR A 34 1.19 5.14 -7.31
C TYR A 34 0.51 3.91 -7.93
N GLY A 35 -0.35 4.11 -8.93
CA GLY A 35 -1.22 3.06 -9.44
C GLY A 35 -2.27 2.63 -8.41
N SER A 36 -2.63 1.35 -8.43
CA SER A 36 -3.54 0.79 -7.43
C SER A 36 -2.89 0.81 -6.04
N CYS A 37 -3.60 1.32 -5.03
CA CYS A 37 -3.20 1.31 -3.63
C CYS A 37 -3.74 0.06 -2.92
N GLY A 38 -3.03 -0.53 -1.96
CA GLY A 38 -3.54 -1.60 -1.10
C GLY A 38 -4.68 -1.15 -0.19
N GLN A 39 -5.35 -2.08 0.50
CA GLN A 39 -6.52 -1.76 1.32
C GLN A 39 -6.64 -2.68 2.54
N ASN A 40 -6.88 -2.09 3.71
CA ASN A 40 -7.34 -2.81 4.90
C ASN A 40 -8.78 -2.39 5.21
N ILE A 41 -9.61 -3.36 5.62
CA ILE A 41 -11.02 -3.14 6.02
C ILE A 41 -11.23 -3.68 7.43
N PHE A 42 -11.98 -2.93 8.22
CA PHE A 42 -12.45 -3.35 9.54
C PHE A 42 -13.93 -3.01 9.67
N VAL A 43 -14.69 -3.95 10.22
CA VAL A 43 -16.13 -3.78 10.46
C VAL A 43 -16.41 -4.05 11.93
N SER A 44 -17.28 -3.21 12.52
CA SER A 44 -17.78 -3.41 13.87
C SER A 44 -19.28 -3.12 13.94
N THR A 45 -19.98 -3.78 14.86
CA THR A 45 -21.40 -3.50 15.17
C THR A 45 -21.59 -2.26 16.03
N GLN A 46 -20.50 -1.75 16.60
CA GLN A 46 -20.46 -0.50 17.38
C GLN A 46 -19.36 0.42 16.84
N GLN A 47 -19.55 1.73 16.99
CA GLN A 47 -18.50 2.68 16.65
C GLN A 47 -17.35 2.53 17.63
N VAL A 48 -16.15 2.29 17.10
CA VAL A 48 -14.91 2.17 17.87
C VAL A 48 -13.90 3.26 17.46
N PRO A 49 -12.95 3.62 18.32
CA PRO A 49 -11.83 4.46 17.93
C PRO A 49 -10.99 3.80 16.82
N TRP A 50 -10.43 4.59 15.91
CA TRP A 50 -9.52 4.10 14.84
C TRP A 50 -8.38 3.23 15.36
N TYR A 51 -7.87 3.53 16.56
CA TYR A 51 -6.84 2.72 17.21
C TYR A 51 -7.23 1.25 17.31
N PHE A 52 -8.51 0.94 17.56
CA PHE A 52 -8.97 -0.44 17.68
C PHE A 52 -8.90 -1.20 16.35
N ALA A 53 -9.37 -0.58 15.26
CA ALA A 53 -9.26 -1.13 13.91
C ALA A 53 -7.80 -1.37 13.52
N ILE A 54 -6.95 -0.35 13.72
CA ILE A 54 -5.51 -0.41 13.42
C ILE A 54 -4.81 -1.48 14.26
N LYS A 55 -5.15 -1.58 15.55
CA LYS A 55 -4.58 -2.58 16.45
C LYS A 55 -4.97 -3.99 16.04
N THR A 56 -6.23 -4.20 15.63
CA THR A 56 -6.73 -5.50 15.15
C THR A 56 -5.93 -5.98 13.94
N TRP A 57 -5.78 -5.13 12.93
CA TRP A 57 -4.92 -5.41 11.77
C TRP A 57 -3.48 -5.71 12.17
N PHE A 58 -2.93 -4.96 13.12
CA PHE A 58 -1.54 -5.16 13.58
C PHE A 58 -1.33 -6.48 14.33
N LEU A 59 -2.36 -7.01 15.00
CA LEU A 59 -2.25 -8.22 15.82
C LEU A 59 -2.03 -9.50 14.99
N GLU A 60 -2.34 -9.48 13.70
CA GLU A 60 -1.96 -10.56 12.77
C GLU A 60 -0.44 -10.83 12.72
N ARG A 61 0.38 -9.92 13.27
CA ARG A 61 1.81 -10.15 13.52
C ARG A 61 2.10 -11.43 14.32
N HIS A 62 1.15 -11.92 15.10
CA HIS A 62 1.29 -13.13 15.90
C HIS A 62 1.28 -14.39 15.03
N ASP A 63 0.65 -14.34 13.86
CA ASP A 63 0.57 -15.42 12.89
C ASP A 63 1.62 -15.28 11.77
N PHE A 64 2.32 -14.14 11.71
CA PHE A 64 3.33 -13.85 10.71
C PHE A 64 4.72 -14.40 11.08
N THR A 65 5.36 -15.10 10.14
CA THR A 65 6.76 -15.51 10.24
C THR A 65 7.60 -14.93 9.11
N TYR A 66 8.53 -14.03 9.43
CA TYR A 66 9.38 -13.39 8.42
C TYR A 66 10.21 -14.41 7.63
N GLY A 67 10.18 -14.31 6.31
CA GLY A 67 10.88 -15.17 5.37
C GLY A 67 10.16 -16.49 5.07
N SER A 68 9.09 -16.82 5.79
CA SER A 68 8.32 -18.04 5.58
C SER A 68 7.48 -17.97 4.30
N SER A 69 7.48 -19.06 3.53
CA SER A 69 6.56 -19.28 2.42
C SER A 69 5.17 -19.73 2.87
N TYR A 70 5.00 -20.09 4.15
CA TYR A 70 3.72 -20.51 4.73
C TYR A 70 2.82 -19.34 5.16
N ASN A 71 3.30 -18.09 5.06
CA ASN A 71 2.47 -16.94 5.34
C ASN A 71 1.26 -16.90 4.40
N ASN A 72 0.06 -16.81 4.96
CA ASN A 72 -1.18 -16.76 4.21
C ASN A 72 -1.70 -15.31 4.16
N LEU A 73 -1.94 -14.78 2.96
CA LEU A 73 -2.41 -13.41 2.77
C LEU A 73 -3.68 -13.08 3.56
N TYR A 74 -4.62 -14.02 3.69
CA TYR A 74 -5.86 -13.83 4.43
C TYR A 74 -5.65 -13.76 5.95
N ALA A 75 -4.57 -14.34 6.47
CA ALA A 75 -4.26 -14.37 7.89
C ALA A 75 -3.34 -13.22 8.32
N VAL A 76 -2.41 -12.80 7.46
CA VAL A 76 -1.35 -11.82 7.81
C VAL A 76 -1.39 -10.53 6.99
N GLY A 77 -2.29 -10.45 6.02
CA GLY A 77 -2.30 -9.42 4.99
C GLY A 77 -2.47 -8.01 5.52
N HIS A 78 -3.30 -7.82 6.55
CA HIS A 78 -3.47 -6.50 7.13
C HIS A 78 -2.20 -6.04 7.83
N TYR A 79 -1.56 -6.93 8.61
CA TYR A 79 -0.28 -6.63 9.25
C TYR A 79 0.82 -6.36 8.21
N THR A 80 1.00 -7.23 7.22
CA THR A 80 2.06 -7.08 6.22
C THR A 80 1.89 -5.82 5.40
N GLN A 81 0.66 -5.38 5.11
CA GLN A 81 0.40 -4.09 4.45
C GLN A 81 0.82 -2.91 5.34
N MET A 82 0.56 -2.97 6.64
CA MET A 82 0.94 -1.90 7.57
C MET A 82 2.46 -1.73 7.69
N VAL A 83 3.23 -2.81 7.53
CA VAL A 83 4.70 -2.81 7.64
C VAL A 83 5.42 -2.91 6.29
N TRP A 84 4.70 -2.72 5.18
CA TRP A 84 5.27 -2.82 3.84
C TRP A 84 6.23 -1.65 3.59
N ALA A 85 7.52 -1.93 3.36
CA ALA A 85 8.59 -0.93 3.40
C ALA A 85 8.40 0.22 2.38
N THR A 86 7.84 -0.08 1.22
CA THR A 86 7.68 0.88 0.13
C THR A 86 6.38 1.67 0.25
N THR A 87 5.39 1.15 0.99
CA THR A 87 4.14 1.83 1.31
C THR A 87 4.39 2.99 2.28
N HIS A 88 4.26 4.21 1.78
CA HIS A 88 4.57 5.41 2.56
C HIS A 88 3.43 6.44 2.56
N LYS A 89 2.34 6.18 1.83
CA LYS A 89 1.13 6.98 1.83
C LYS A 89 -0.05 6.18 2.38
N VAL A 90 -0.90 6.84 3.15
CA VAL A 90 -2.14 6.25 3.66
C VAL A 90 -3.27 7.26 3.59
N GLY A 91 -4.47 6.79 3.30
CA GLY A 91 -5.69 7.58 3.45
C GLY A 91 -6.84 6.68 3.84
N CYS A 92 -7.66 7.12 4.79
CA CYS A 92 -8.72 6.30 5.37
C CYS A 92 -10.08 6.99 5.26
N GLY A 93 -11.13 6.17 5.27
CA GLY A 93 -12.53 6.56 5.25
C GLY A 93 -13.36 5.75 6.22
N PHE A 94 -14.47 6.32 6.66
CA PHE A 94 -15.35 5.73 7.66
C PHE A 94 -16.81 6.03 7.32
N HIS A 95 -17.68 5.04 7.49
CA HIS A 95 -19.11 5.22 7.28
C HIS A 95 -19.93 4.30 8.20
N ARG A 96 -21.09 4.79 8.66
CA ARG A 96 -22.10 3.98 9.36
C ARG A 96 -23.12 3.48 8.34
N CYS A 97 -23.10 2.18 8.08
CA CYS A 97 -24.03 1.51 7.19
C CYS A 97 -25.30 1.11 7.96
N GLN A 98 -26.48 1.51 7.48
CA GLN A 98 -27.75 1.25 8.18
C GLN A 98 -28.23 -0.21 8.03
N HIS A 99 -27.84 -0.87 6.94
CA HIS A 99 -28.25 -2.24 6.61
C HIS A 99 -27.06 -3.03 6.05
N GLY A 100 -27.24 -4.34 5.89
CA GLY A 100 -26.24 -5.24 5.29
C GLY A 100 -25.18 -5.77 6.26
N GLY A 101 -25.24 -5.41 7.54
CA GLY A 101 -24.37 -5.96 8.57
C GLY A 101 -24.84 -7.32 9.10
N PRO A 102 -24.16 -7.87 10.13
CA PRO A 102 -24.56 -9.13 10.75
C PRO A 102 -26.02 -9.12 11.20
N LYS A 103 -26.79 -10.13 10.78
CA LYS A 103 -28.25 -10.22 11.01
C LYS A 103 -29.05 -9.02 10.45
N GLY A 104 -28.56 -8.39 9.39
CA GLY A 104 -29.20 -7.22 8.74
C GLY A 104 -29.08 -5.92 9.55
N LYS A 105 -28.32 -5.91 10.64
CA LYS A 105 -28.19 -4.75 11.54
C LYS A 105 -27.25 -3.69 10.97
N PRO A 106 -27.34 -2.44 11.48
CA PRO A 106 -26.34 -1.43 11.21
C PRO A 106 -24.93 -1.88 11.62
N TYR A 107 -23.93 -1.37 10.90
CA TYR A 107 -22.53 -1.60 11.19
C TYR A 107 -21.69 -0.38 10.82
N TYR A 108 -20.46 -0.37 11.29
CA TYR A 108 -19.48 0.70 11.08
C TYR A 108 -18.34 0.16 10.23
N ASN A 109 -18.13 0.77 9.07
CA ASN A 109 -17.16 0.35 8.07
C ASN A 109 -15.95 1.28 8.10
N TYR A 110 -14.76 0.72 8.31
CA TYR A 110 -13.50 1.43 8.38
C TYR A 110 -12.61 0.92 7.26
N VAL A 111 -12.17 1.83 6.38
CA VAL A 111 -11.37 1.48 5.21
C VAL A 111 -10.10 2.33 5.22
N CYS A 112 -8.93 1.72 5.06
CA CYS A 112 -7.68 2.45 4.83
C CYS A 112 -7.04 1.95 3.54
N ASN A 113 -6.71 2.89 2.64
CA ASN A 113 -5.96 2.64 1.43
C ASN A 113 -4.48 3.02 1.62
N TYR A 114 -3.57 2.20 1.07
CA TYR A 114 -2.12 2.25 1.30
C TYR A 114 -1.36 2.33 -0.03
N CYS A 115 -0.60 3.40 -0.26
CA CYS A 115 0.08 3.64 -1.53
C CYS A 115 1.61 3.77 -1.36
N PRO A 116 2.43 3.23 -2.27
CA PRO A 116 2.09 2.18 -3.24
C PRO A 116 1.56 0.92 -2.55
N ILE A 117 0.88 0.06 -3.32
CA ILE A 117 0.36 -1.23 -2.85
C ILE A 117 1.47 -2.14 -2.31
N GLY A 118 1.17 -2.86 -1.22
CA GLY A 118 2.03 -3.89 -0.67
C GLY A 118 1.57 -5.30 -1.03
N ASN A 119 1.95 -6.28 -0.20
CA ASN A 119 1.44 -7.65 -0.23
C ASN A 119 1.62 -8.39 -1.57
N PHE A 120 2.70 -8.10 -2.30
CA PHE A 120 3.07 -8.89 -3.47
C PHE A 120 3.31 -10.35 -3.04
N LEU A 121 2.58 -11.30 -3.63
CA LEU A 121 2.56 -12.70 -3.18
C LEU A 121 3.96 -13.34 -3.14
N ASN A 122 4.78 -13.07 -4.15
CA ASN A 122 6.16 -13.56 -4.23
C ASN A 122 7.10 -12.99 -3.15
N ARG A 123 6.69 -11.93 -2.45
CA ARG A 123 7.47 -11.26 -1.40
C ARG A 123 6.70 -11.10 -0.09
N LEU A 124 5.56 -11.78 0.07
CA LEU A 124 4.68 -11.62 1.24
C LEU A 124 5.42 -11.87 2.57
N GLY A 125 6.27 -12.89 2.63
CA GLY A 125 7.08 -13.18 3.82
C GLY A 125 8.19 -12.16 4.11
N ARG A 126 8.48 -11.23 3.20
CA ARG A 126 9.55 -10.23 3.33
C ARG A 126 9.01 -8.82 3.00
N PRO A 127 8.06 -8.30 3.81
CA PRO A 127 7.45 -6.99 3.56
C PRO A 127 8.44 -5.82 3.70
N TYR A 128 9.60 -6.06 4.31
CA TYR A 128 10.72 -5.15 4.44
C TYR A 128 12.05 -5.91 4.38
N LYS A 129 13.16 -5.22 4.08
CA LYS A 129 14.50 -5.80 4.18
C LYS A 129 14.94 -5.84 5.64
N ARG A 130 15.23 -7.03 6.17
CA ARG A 130 15.78 -7.19 7.52
C ARG A 130 17.21 -6.66 7.57
N GLY A 131 17.54 -5.90 8.60
CA GLY A 131 18.87 -5.34 8.83
C GLY A 131 18.84 -4.19 9.84
N PRO A 132 19.97 -3.52 10.08
CA PRO A 132 20.01 -2.32 10.90
C PRO A 132 19.03 -1.27 10.37
N PRO A 133 18.27 -0.60 11.25
CA PRO A 133 17.39 0.49 10.85
C PRO A 133 18.11 1.52 9.99
N CYS A 134 17.45 1.97 8.92
CA CYS A 134 17.98 2.97 7.99
C CYS A 134 19.29 2.63 7.26
N SER A 135 19.72 1.36 7.23
CA SER A 135 20.90 0.92 6.46
C SER A 135 20.85 1.25 4.96
N LEU A 136 19.66 1.49 4.39
CA LEU A 136 19.46 1.89 2.99
C LEU A 136 19.16 3.39 2.80
N CYS A 137 19.18 4.19 3.87
CA CYS A 137 18.76 5.60 3.85
C CYS A 137 19.45 6.40 4.97
N SER A 138 20.75 6.19 5.17
CA SER A 138 21.51 6.72 6.32
C SER A 138 21.36 8.24 6.51
N THR A 139 21.38 9.00 5.41
CA THR A 139 21.21 10.47 5.39
C THR A 139 19.74 10.93 5.47
N HIS A 140 18.80 10.02 5.31
CA HIS A 140 17.36 10.27 5.28
C HIS A 140 16.63 9.39 6.29
N CYS A 141 17.12 9.41 7.53
CA CYS A 141 16.60 8.58 8.61
C CYS A 141 15.99 9.45 9.71
N ARG A 142 14.70 9.24 9.98
CA ARG A 142 14.00 9.86 11.10
C ARG A 142 14.03 8.95 12.31
N LEU A 143 14.44 9.51 13.45
CA LEU A 143 14.47 8.83 14.76
C LEU A 143 15.28 7.53 14.77
N ASN A 144 16.29 7.39 13.89
CA ASN A 144 17.06 6.16 13.73
C ASN A 144 16.20 4.91 13.46
N LYS A 145 15.03 5.08 12.84
CA LYS A 145 14.04 4.00 12.65
C LYS A 145 13.38 3.98 11.27
N LEU A 146 13.07 5.14 10.68
CA LEU A 146 12.26 5.22 9.47
C LEU A 146 12.96 6.03 8.37
N CYS A 147 13.02 5.48 7.16
CA CYS A 147 13.46 6.21 5.98
C CYS A 147 12.46 7.34 5.61
N THR A 148 12.98 8.46 5.13
CA THR A 148 12.19 9.62 4.68
C THR A 148 12.41 9.97 3.21
N ASN A 149 13.21 9.18 2.48
CA ASN A 149 13.51 9.31 1.05
C ASN A 149 12.72 8.31 0.19
N SER A 150 11.43 8.09 0.47
CA SER A 150 10.59 7.26 -0.40
C SER A 150 10.40 7.89 -1.77
N CYS A 151 10.30 7.07 -2.82
CA CYS A 151 9.98 7.55 -4.16
C CYS A 151 8.55 8.14 -4.20
N PRO A 152 8.35 9.36 -4.76
CA PRO A 152 7.02 9.97 -4.86
C PRO A 152 6.13 9.32 -5.94
N SER A 153 6.67 8.38 -6.72
CA SER A 153 5.93 7.58 -7.68
C SER A 153 6.17 6.09 -7.48
N ALA A 154 5.36 5.26 -8.13
CA ALA A 154 5.57 3.83 -8.24
C ALA A 154 5.71 3.42 -9.70
N ASP A 155 6.30 2.25 -9.93
CA ASP A 155 6.25 1.60 -11.23
C ASP A 155 4.90 0.91 -11.41
N LEU A 156 4.30 1.11 -12.58
CA LEU A 156 3.05 0.48 -12.99
C LEU A 156 3.29 -0.85 -13.70
N TRP A 157 4.47 -1.03 -14.31
CA TRP A 157 4.89 -2.32 -14.87
C TRP A 157 5.74 -3.11 -13.88
N ALA A 158 5.43 -4.39 -13.72
CA ALA A 158 6.12 -5.26 -12.76
C ALA A 158 7.60 -5.51 -13.10
N ASN A 159 7.99 -5.38 -14.37
CA ASN A 159 9.31 -5.68 -14.88
C ASN A 159 10.16 -4.42 -15.20
N CYS A 160 9.79 -3.23 -14.69
CA CYS A 160 10.56 -2.00 -14.92
C CYS A 160 12.04 -2.14 -14.58
N GLN A 161 12.37 -2.84 -13.48
CA GLN A 161 13.76 -3.07 -13.07
C GLN A 161 14.55 -3.91 -14.09
N GLU A 162 13.93 -4.95 -14.65
CA GLU A 162 14.54 -5.81 -15.68
C GLU A 162 14.72 -5.06 -17.01
N LEU A 163 13.68 -4.32 -17.43
CA LEU A 163 13.73 -3.45 -18.60
C LEU A 163 14.80 -2.38 -18.46
N ASN A 164 14.97 -1.81 -17.27
CA ASN A 164 15.99 -0.80 -17.01
C ASN A 164 17.40 -1.37 -17.06
N ALA A 165 17.60 -2.59 -16.54
CA ALA A 165 18.90 -3.26 -16.58
C ALA A 165 19.33 -3.62 -18.01
N THR A 166 18.38 -3.89 -18.90
CA THR A 166 18.66 -4.37 -20.26
C THR A 166 18.57 -3.26 -21.31
N TRP A 167 17.62 -2.34 -21.15
CA TRP A 167 17.23 -1.33 -22.15
C TRP A 167 17.00 0.06 -21.53
N HIS A 168 17.89 0.50 -20.61
CA HIS A 168 17.76 1.79 -19.89
C HIS A 168 17.36 2.98 -20.79
N ASN A 169 18.11 3.20 -21.87
CA ASN A 169 17.86 4.33 -22.77
C ASN A 169 16.51 4.21 -23.49
N TRP A 170 16.07 3.00 -23.83
CA TRP A 170 14.75 2.82 -24.45
C TRP A 170 13.63 3.07 -23.43
N LEU A 171 13.81 2.64 -22.18
CA LEU A 171 12.82 2.75 -21.12
C LEU A 171 12.65 4.20 -20.62
N CYS A 172 13.76 4.88 -20.32
CA CYS A 172 13.75 6.16 -19.62
C CYS A 172 13.90 7.38 -20.53
N ASN A 173 14.17 7.20 -21.83
CA ASN A 173 14.11 8.30 -22.80
C ASN A 173 12.66 8.74 -23.03
N HIS A 174 12.39 10.03 -22.86
CA HIS A 174 11.07 10.66 -22.93
C HIS A 174 10.95 11.70 -24.06
N GLN A 175 11.85 11.66 -25.05
CA GLN A 175 11.82 12.59 -26.19
C GLN A 175 10.65 12.28 -27.15
N THR A 176 10.33 11.00 -27.36
CA THR A 176 9.19 10.57 -28.18
C THR A 176 7.93 10.35 -27.34
N THR A 177 6.77 10.30 -27.99
CA THR A 177 5.49 9.99 -27.31
C THR A 177 5.54 8.61 -26.65
N ASP A 178 6.00 7.59 -27.37
CA ASP A 178 6.15 6.24 -26.82
C ASP A 178 7.16 6.20 -25.67
N GLY A 179 8.24 6.98 -25.77
CA GLY A 179 9.22 7.13 -24.71
C GLY A 179 8.63 7.73 -23.43
N ARG A 180 7.81 8.78 -23.57
CA ARG A 180 7.07 9.37 -22.43
C ARG A 180 6.14 8.36 -21.77
N ASP A 181 5.47 7.52 -22.56
CA ASP A 181 4.57 6.51 -22.03
C ASP A 181 5.32 5.44 -21.21
N ARG A 182 6.41 4.89 -21.76
CA ARG A 182 7.28 3.94 -21.04
C ARG A 182 7.86 4.54 -19.75
N HIS A 183 8.39 5.76 -19.87
CA HIS A 183 8.95 6.48 -18.73
C HIS A 183 7.91 6.75 -17.64
N ARG A 184 6.65 7.04 -18.02
CA ARG A 184 5.54 7.21 -17.08
C ARG A 184 5.22 5.91 -16.36
N HIS A 185 5.16 4.79 -17.08
CA HIS A 185 4.87 3.48 -16.48
C HIS A 185 6.00 2.96 -15.59
N CYS A 186 7.25 3.37 -15.84
CA CYS A 186 8.41 3.05 -15.02
C CYS A 186 8.99 4.27 -14.29
N SER A 187 8.11 5.17 -13.83
CA SER A 187 8.51 6.45 -13.27
C SER A 187 9.43 6.30 -12.06
N ALA A 188 9.18 5.33 -11.17
CA ALA A 188 10.03 5.16 -10.00
C ALA A 188 11.42 4.67 -10.44
N THR A 189 11.48 3.65 -11.28
CA THR A 189 12.75 3.12 -11.81
C THR A 189 13.57 4.20 -12.53
N CYS A 190 12.94 5.06 -13.34
CA CYS A 190 13.65 6.07 -14.12
C CYS A 190 14.03 7.33 -13.34
N ASN A 191 13.31 7.71 -12.27
CA ASN A 191 13.49 9.02 -11.63
C ASN A 191 13.97 8.96 -10.17
N CYS A 192 13.88 7.81 -9.49
CA CYS A 192 14.05 7.71 -8.05
C CYS A 192 15.41 7.17 -7.62
N HIS A 193 16.49 7.72 -8.17
CA HIS A 193 17.86 7.41 -7.73
C HIS A 193 18.06 7.75 -6.24
N GLY A 194 18.65 6.82 -5.49
CA GLY A 194 18.93 6.99 -4.05
C GLY A 194 17.69 7.03 -3.15
N LYS A 195 16.52 6.61 -3.66
CA LYS A 195 15.26 6.54 -2.91
C LYS A 195 14.86 5.09 -2.62
N ILE A 196 13.99 4.92 -1.63
CA ILE A 196 13.36 3.61 -1.36
C ILE A 196 12.27 3.38 -2.40
N ILE A 197 12.42 2.29 -3.17
CA ILE A 197 11.52 1.80 -4.23
C ILE A 197 11.16 0.34 -3.94
#